data_AF-A0A640T9U1-F1
#
_entry.id   AF-A0A640T9U1-F1
#
_cell.length_a   1.000
_cell.length_b   1.000
_cell.length_c   1.000
_cell.angle_alpha   90.00
_cell.angle_beta   90.00
_cell.angle_gamma   90.00
#
_symmetry.space_group_name_H-M   'P 1'
#
loop_
_entity.id
_entity.type
_entity.pdbx_description
1 polymer ?
#
loop_
_entity_poly.entity_id
_entity_poly.type
_entity_poly.pdbx_seq_one_letter_code
_entity_poly.pdbx_strand_id
1 'polypeptide(L)'
;MSTSTIPAEAAVGRRVAFSHINDPKRTEGVITHVAGPDIKVRLDGQRSNLHLRADYEGLRYLAEIVPVSVLPMGRFQPSTQHAGIDYEYDGVLVVEFDEGDMAAITSDRAKAEGAVATYLREQAGIDDETTVRDELAELQLQWVVFEWQPEGAECDWLMNPAAADDDESLQVYYLPVA
;
A
#
# COMPACT_ATOMS: atom_id res chain seq x y z
N MET A 1 -34.98 8.66 19.14
CA MET A 1 -33.86 7.74 19.38
C MET A 1 -33.96 6.64 18.33
N SER A 2 -33.21 6.77 17.24
CA SER A 2 -33.23 5.77 16.17
C SER A 2 -32.29 4.64 16.55
N THR A 3 -32.84 3.46 16.81
CA THR A 3 -32.08 2.22 16.96
C THR A 3 -31.39 1.94 15.64
N SER A 4 -30.09 2.26 15.54
CA SER A 4 -29.25 1.94 14.39
C SER A 4 -29.01 0.43 14.39
N THR A 5 -29.96 -0.32 13.86
CA THR A 5 -29.85 -1.77 13.69
C THR A 5 -28.91 -2.09 12.54
N ILE A 6 -27.94 -2.94 12.83
CA ILE A 6 -27.02 -3.52 11.86
C ILE A 6 -27.84 -4.31 10.82
N PRO A 7 -27.56 -4.20 9.51
CA PRO A 7 -28.09 -5.13 8.52
C PRO A 7 -27.81 -6.58 8.93
N ALA A 8 -28.81 -7.47 8.86
CA ALA A 8 -28.65 -8.88 9.23
C ALA A 8 -27.56 -9.61 8.42
N GLU A 9 -27.18 -9.04 7.28
CA GLU A 9 -26.17 -9.58 6.36
C GLU A 9 -24.73 -9.23 6.78
N ALA A 10 -24.55 -8.21 7.62
CA ALA A 10 -23.23 -7.78 8.11
C ALA A 10 -22.71 -8.76 9.16
N ALA A 11 -21.85 -9.67 8.71
CA ALA A 11 -21.21 -10.68 9.54
C ALA A 11 -19.73 -10.80 9.17
N VAL A 12 -18.88 -11.13 10.14
CA VAL A 12 -17.47 -11.43 9.89
C VAL A 12 -17.37 -12.58 8.87
N GLY A 13 -16.48 -12.44 7.89
CA GLY A 13 -16.31 -13.38 6.77
C GLY A 13 -17.23 -13.13 5.58
N ARG A 14 -18.22 -12.24 5.70
CA ARG A 14 -19.10 -11.86 4.58
C ARG A 14 -18.29 -11.18 3.48
N ARG A 15 -18.42 -11.70 2.26
CA ARG A 15 -17.88 -11.06 1.05
C ARG A 15 -18.69 -9.81 0.72
N VAL A 16 -17.99 -8.78 0.28
CA VAL A 16 -18.59 -7.49 -0.09
C VAL A 16 -17.95 -6.97 -1.38
N ALA A 17 -18.69 -6.15 -2.12
CA ALA A 17 -18.14 -5.30 -3.16
C ALA A 17 -18.24 -3.86 -2.69
N PHE A 18 -17.13 -3.14 -2.75
CA PHE A 18 -17.00 -1.76 -2.31
C PHE A 18 -16.68 -0.85 -3.49
N SER A 19 -17.30 0.32 -3.53
CA SER A 19 -16.96 1.42 -4.44
C SER A 19 -17.01 2.74 -3.69
N HIS A 20 -16.10 3.65 -3.97
CA HIS A 20 -16.19 5.01 -3.43
C HIS A 20 -17.33 5.77 -4.14
N ILE A 21 -17.94 6.74 -3.45
CA ILE A 21 -19.02 7.57 -4.04
C ILE A 21 -18.58 8.24 -5.36
N ASN A 22 -17.30 8.60 -5.47
CA ASN A 22 -16.73 9.29 -6.63
C ASN A 22 -15.98 8.35 -7.60
N ASP A 23 -15.88 7.06 -7.30
CA ASP A 23 -15.22 6.07 -8.17
C ASP A 23 -16.13 4.84 -8.34
N PRO A 24 -16.72 4.63 -9.53
CA PRO A 24 -17.61 3.51 -9.77
C PRO A 24 -16.87 2.16 -9.81
N LYS A 25 -15.53 2.14 -9.80
CA LYS A 25 -14.75 0.91 -9.74
C LYS A 25 -15.10 0.16 -8.47
N ARG A 26 -15.48 -1.11 -8.65
CA ARG A 26 -15.80 -2.00 -7.54
C ARG A 26 -14.58 -2.86 -7.23
N THR A 27 -14.21 -2.85 -5.96
CA THR A 27 -13.19 -3.73 -5.40
C THR A 27 -13.87 -4.66 -4.42
N GLU A 28 -13.63 -5.96 -4.55
CA GLU A 28 -14.18 -6.91 -3.60
C GLU A 28 -13.37 -6.94 -2.31
N GLY A 29 -13.97 -7.46 -1.24
CA GLY A 29 -13.35 -7.60 0.05
C GLY A 29 -14.14 -8.48 1.00
N VAL A 30 -13.74 -8.48 2.26
CA VAL A 30 -14.35 -9.28 3.32
C VAL A 30 -14.53 -8.44 4.58
N ILE A 31 -15.65 -8.62 5.26
CA ILE A 31 -15.87 -8.04 6.59
C ILE A 31 -14.99 -8.77 7.60
N THR A 32 -14.05 -8.06 8.21
CA THR A 32 -13.09 -8.59 9.19
C THR A 32 -13.57 -8.38 10.63
N HIS A 33 -14.39 -7.35 10.85
CA HIS A 33 -14.94 -7.02 12.17
C HIS A 33 -16.31 -6.36 12.08
N VAL A 34 -17.16 -6.56 13.09
CA VAL A 34 -18.47 -5.92 13.25
C VAL A 34 -18.60 -5.42 14.69
N ALA A 35 -18.85 -4.13 14.86
CA ALA A 35 -19.03 -3.48 16.15
C ALA A 35 -20.18 -2.47 16.10
N GLY A 36 -21.39 -2.92 16.46
CA GLY A 36 -22.57 -2.07 16.28
C GLY A 36 -22.77 -1.74 14.78
N PRO A 37 -23.20 -0.53 14.42
CA PRO A 37 -23.39 -0.16 13.01
C PRO A 37 -22.07 -0.06 12.23
N ASP A 38 -20.92 -0.13 12.89
CA ASP A 38 -19.62 0.02 12.26
C ASP A 38 -19.01 -1.34 11.92
N ILE A 39 -18.40 -1.42 10.75
CA ILE A 39 -17.73 -2.61 10.23
C ILE A 39 -16.33 -2.26 9.77
N LYS A 40 -15.44 -3.25 9.83
CA LYS A 40 -14.14 -3.20 9.16
C LYS A 40 -14.19 -4.11 7.94
N VAL A 41 -13.76 -3.58 6.80
CA VAL A 41 -13.71 -4.30 5.53
C VAL A 41 -12.27 -4.30 5.04
N ARG A 42 -11.72 -5.49 4.78
CA ARG A 42 -10.44 -5.64 4.08
C ARG A 42 -10.72 -5.90 2.62
N LEU A 43 -10.27 -5.01 1.74
CA LEU A 43 -10.36 -5.23 0.30
C LEU A 43 -9.33 -6.27 -0.13
N ASP A 44 -9.64 -7.00 -1.21
CA ASP A 44 -8.72 -7.98 -1.77
C ASP A 44 -7.44 -7.30 -2.26
N GLY A 45 -6.29 -7.89 -1.89
CA GLY A 45 -4.97 -7.33 -2.19
C GLY A 45 -4.51 -6.25 -1.21
N GLN A 46 -5.33 -5.86 -0.23
CA GLN A 46 -4.99 -4.87 0.80
C GLN A 46 -4.89 -5.51 2.19
N ARG A 47 -4.15 -4.88 3.11
CA ARG A 47 -4.02 -5.29 4.51
C ARG A 47 -4.71 -4.34 5.48
N SER A 48 -4.69 -3.06 5.15
CA SER A 48 -5.45 -2.02 5.82
C SER A 48 -6.94 -2.30 5.72
N ASN A 49 -7.67 -1.89 6.76
CA ASN A 49 -9.11 -2.07 6.83
C ASN A 49 -9.79 -0.73 6.57
N LEU A 50 -10.77 -0.73 5.66
CA LEU A 50 -11.73 0.36 5.57
C LEU A 50 -12.63 0.34 6.82
N HIS A 51 -12.78 1.49 7.46
CA HIS A 51 -13.72 1.67 8.55
C HIS A 51 -14.98 2.35 8.02
N LEU A 52 -16.07 1.59 7.97
CA LEU A 52 -17.30 2.01 7.31
C LEU A 52 -18.50 1.73 8.21
N ARG A 53 -19.60 2.45 7.99
CA ARG A 53 -20.90 2.01 8.49
C ARG A 53 -21.41 0.87 7.62
N ALA A 54 -22.13 -0.06 8.23
CA ALA A 54 -22.76 -1.19 7.56
C ALA A 54 -23.83 -0.78 6.53
N ASP A 55 -24.36 0.44 6.62
CA ASP A 55 -25.33 1.02 5.69
C ASP A 55 -24.69 1.95 4.64
N TYR A 56 -23.36 1.92 4.48
CA TYR A 56 -22.66 2.74 3.49
C TYR A 56 -23.16 2.46 2.06
N GLU A 57 -23.54 3.51 1.32
CA GLU A 57 -24.16 3.40 -0.02
C GLU A 57 -23.28 2.66 -1.04
N GLY A 58 -21.96 2.84 -0.95
CA GLY A 58 -21.00 2.16 -1.82
C GLY A 58 -20.69 0.71 -1.42
N LEU A 59 -21.36 0.17 -0.40
CA LEU A 59 -21.16 -1.19 0.09
C LEU A 59 -22.27 -2.11 -0.39
N ARG A 60 -21.90 -3.18 -1.09
CA ARG A 60 -22.81 -4.25 -1.49
C ARG A 60 -22.42 -5.57 -0.84
N TYR A 61 -23.33 -6.15 -0.09
CA TYR A 61 -23.18 -7.48 0.47
C TYR A 61 -23.30 -8.55 -0.62
N LEU A 62 -22.35 -9.48 -0.64
CA LEU A 62 -22.39 -10.64 -1.51
C LEU A 62 -22.97 -11.83 -0.72
N ALA A 63 -23.47 -12.85 -1.43
CA ALA A 63 -24.12 -13.99 -0.79
C ALA A 63 -23.12 -14.88 -0.02
N GLU A 64 -21.85 -14.82 -0.37
CA GLU A 64 -20.80 -15.69 0.14
C GLU A 64 -20.28 -15.25 1.52
N ILE A 65 -20.06 -16.23 2.38
CA ILE A 65 -19.35 -16.07 3.65
C ILE A 65 -18.16 -17.03 3.63
N VAL A 66 -16.96 -16.48 3.77
CA VAL A 66 -15.69 -17.22 3.79
C VAL A 66 -14.95 -16.99 5.11
N PRO A 67 -14.06 -17.90 5.53
CA PRO A 67 -13.12 -17.60 6.60
C PRO A 67 -12.31 -16.34 6.27
N VAL A 68 -12.14 -15.45 7.24
CA VAL A 68 -11.21 -14.32 7.10
C VAL A 68 -9.80 -14.89 7.14
N SER A 69 -9.07 -14.76 6.04
CA SER A 69 -7.69 -15.23 5.95
C SER A 69 -6.79 -14.48 6.93
N VAL A 70 -5.89 -15.22 7.59
CA VAL A 70 -4.80 -14.59 8.36
C VAL A 70 -3.77 -14.09 7.36
N LEU A 71 -3.36 -12.82 7.50
CA LEU A 71 -2.35 -12.23 6.64
C LEU A 71 -0.94 -12.64 7.09
N PRO A 72 0.02 -12.80 6.16
CA PRO A 72 1.41 -13.06 6.52
C PRO A 72 1.97 -11.91 7.37
N MET A 73 2.87 -12.21 8.29
CA MET A 73 3.52 -11.22 9.15
C MET A 73 5.04 -11.33 9.01
N GLY A 74 5.74 -10.25 9.35
CA GLY A 74 7.20 -10.20 9.33
C GLY A 74 7.76 -9.56 8.05
N ARG A 75 9.05 -9.81 7.83
CA ARG A 75 9.80 -9.28 6.69
C ARG A 75 9.34 -9.93 5.39
N PHE A 76 9.47 -9.18 4.29
CA PHE A 76 9.19 -9.69 2.96
C PHE A 76 10.09 -9.04 1.91
N GLN A 77 10.18 -9.72 0.76
CA GLN A 77 10.85 -9.20 -0.42
C GLN A 77 9.85 -8.38 -1.26
N PRO A 78 10.09 -7.07 -1.50
CA PRO A 78 9.17 -6.20 -2.23
C PRO A 78 9.01 -6.65 -3.69
N SER A 79 7.82 -6.41 -4.25
CA SER A 79 7.47 -6.78 -5.63
C SER A 79 6.22 -6.00 -6.08
N THR A 80 5.98 -5.94 -7.38
CA THR A 80 4.79 -5.29 -7.96
C THR A 80 3.45 -5.97 -7.65
N GLN A 81 3.47 -7.08 -6.91
CA GLN A 81 2.26 -7.72 -6.41
C GLN A 81 1.80 -7.15 -5.06
N HIS A 82 2.63 -6.33 -4.42
CA HIS A 82 2.35 -5.75 -3.11
C HIS A 82 1.74 -4.35 -3.27
N ALA A 83 0.70 -4.07 -2.49
CA ALA A 83 0.02 -2.77 -2.53
C ALA A 83 1.00 -1.60 -2.28
N GLY A 84 0.90 -0.55 -3.08
CA GLY A 84 1.76 0.63 -3.02
C GLY A 84 3.15 0.44 -3.64
N ILE A 85 3.43 -0.71 -4.26
CA ILE A 85 4.67 -0.96 -5.02
C ILE A 85 4.26 -1.14 -6.47
N ASP A 86 3.91 -0.06 -7.16
CA ASP A 86 3.24 -0.16 -8.47
C ASP A 86 4.21 -0.01 -9.67
N TYR A 87 5.44 0.45 -9.43
CA TYR A 87 6.33 0.89 -10.49
C TYR A 87 7.63 0.09 -10.54
N GLU A 88 7.96 -0.39 -11.74
CA GLU A 88 9.21 -1.09 -12.04
C GLU A 88 9.80 -0.58 -13.35
N TYR A 89 11.05 -0.12 -13.31
CA TYR A 89 11.78 0.40 -14.46
C TYR A 89 13.12 -0.32 -14.60
N ASP A 90 13.34 -1.01 -15.72
CA ASP A 90 14.55 -1.81 -15.98
C ASP A 90 14.91 -2.80 -14.84
N GLY A 91 13.89 -3.40 -14.23
CA GLY A 91 14.06 -4.34 -13.12
C GLY A 91 14.28 -3.69 -11.75
N VAL A 92 14.16 -2.36 -11.64
CA VAL A 92 14.25 -1.62 -10.37
C VAL A 92 12.86 -1.18 -9.96
N LEU A 93 12.44 -1.64 -8.78
CA LEU A 93 11.21 -1.17 -8.14
C LEU A 93 11.42 0.26 -7.65
N VAL A 94 10.46 1.14 -7.95
CA VAL A 94 10.40 2.50 -7.40
C VAL A 94 9.14 2.60 -6.55
N VAL A 95 9.30 3.05 -5.32
CA VAL A 95 8.20 3.24 -4.38
C VAL A 95 8.15 4.70 -3.98
N GLU A 96 6.98 5.31 -4.11
CA GLU A 96 6.65 6.62 -3.51
C GLU A 96 5.89 6.38 -2.21
N PHE A 97 6.29 7.07 -1.15
CA PHE A 97 5.61 7.05 0.14
C PHE A 97 4.63 8.23 0.26
N ASP A 98 3.67 8.16 1.18
CA ASP A 98 2.59 9.15 1.32
C ASP A 98 3.07 10.61 1.52
N GLU A 99 4.30 10.81 2.03
CA GLU A 99 4.90 12.13 2.24
C GLU A 99 5.72 12.63 1.03
N GLY A 100 5.77 11.88 -0.07
CA GLY A 100 6.51 12.21 -1.30
C GLY A 100 7.96 11.72 -1.33
N ASP A 101 8.42 11.09 -0.24
CA ASP A 101 9.69 10.36 -0.25
C ASP A 101 9.65 9.24 -1.29
N MET A 102 10.82 8.87 -1.81
CA MET A 102 10.92 7.75 -2.75
C MET A 102 12.08 6.81 -2.42
N ALA A 103 11.94 5.55 -2.82
CA ALA A 103 13.02 4.57 -2.78
C ALA A 103 13.11 3.77 -4.09
N ALA A 104 14.31 3.70 -4.66
CA ALA A 104 14.65 2.78 -5.72
C ALA A 104 15.36 1.54 -5.14
N ILE A 105 14.79 0.36 -5.35
CA ILE A 105 15.25 -0.88 -4.71
C ILE A 105 16.35 -1.53 -5.56
N THR A 106 17.59 -1.09 -5.34
CA THR A 106 18.78 -1.59 -6.02
C THR A 106 20.05 -1.10 -5.31
N SER A 107 21.13 -1.87 -5.41
CA SER A 107 22.49 -1.46 -5.02
C SER A 107 23.23 -0.69 -6.12
N ASP A 108 22.69 -0.62 -7.34
CA ASP A 108 23.33 0.02 -8.49
C ASP A 108 22.83 1.47 -8.65
N ARG A 109 23.71 2.44 -8.41
CA ARG A 109 23.40 3.87 -8.50
C ARG A 109 22.87 4.29 -9.87
N ALA A 110 23.47 3.80 -10.95
CA ALA A 110 23.09 4.23 -12.29
C ALA A 110 21.67 3.72 -12.64
N LYS A 111 21.35 2.50 -12.19
CA LYS A 111 19.99 1.96 -12.32
C LYS A 111 18.98 2.69 -11.44
N ALA A 112 19.36 3.02 -10.20
CA ALA A 112 18.50 3.81 -9.32
C ALA A 112 18.20 5.18 -9.93
N GLU A 113 19.22 5.91 -10.39
CA GLU A 113 19.07 7.22 -11.02
C GLU A 113 18.19 7.12 -12.27
N GLY A 114 18.40 6.10 -13.12
CA GLY A 114 17.57 5.87 -14.30
C GLY A 114 16.10 5.58 -13.97
N ALA A 115 15.84 4.77 -12.95
CA ALA A 115 14.49 4.42 -12.53
C ALA A 115 13.75 5.61 -11.90
N VAL A 116 14.39 6.34 -10.98
CA VAL A 116 13.82 7.54 -10.35
C VAL A 116 13.59 8.64 -11.39
N ALA A 117 14.53 8.87 -12.31
CA ALA A 117 14.36 9.86 -13.37
C ALA A 117 13.19 9.52 -14.29
N THR A 118 12.97 8.24 -14.60
CA THR A 118 11.80 7.80 -15.37
C THR A 118 10.52 8.05 -14.59
N TYR A 119 10.49 7.70 -13.31
CA TYR A 119 9.34 7.95 -12.43
C TYR A 119 8.97 9.43 -12.37
N LEU A 120 9.94 10.30 -12.08
CA LEU A 120 9.73 11.75 -11.96
C LEU A 120 9.13 12.36 -13.23
N ARG A 121 9.57 11.90 -14.41
CA ARG A 121 9.04 12.37 -15.70
C ARG A 121 7.63 11.83 -15.97
N GLU A 122 7.45 10.52 -15.84
CA GLU A 122 6.24 9.85 -16.32
C GLU A 122 5.07 9.94 -15.34
N GLN A 123 5.36 9.90 -14.03
CA GLN A 123 4.35 9.83 -12.98
C GLN A 123 4.19 11.17 -12.25
N ALA A 124 5.30 11.80 -11.85
CA ALA A 124 5.26 13.11 -11.19
C ALA A 124 5.12 14.30 -12.17
N GLY A 125 5.28 14.06 -13.48
CA GLY A 125 5.12 15.09 -14.51
C GLY A 125 6.18 16.20 -14.48
N ILE A 126 7.39 15.89 -14.00
CA ILE A 126 8.50 16.84 -13.94
C ILE A 126 9.23 16.85 -15.29
N ASP A 127 8.95 17.88 -16.10
CA ASP A 127 9.56 18.08 -17.42
C ASP A 127 10.88 18.87 -17.39
N ASP A 128 11.22 19.52 -16.26
CA ASP A 128 12.48 20.25 -16.11
C ASP A 128 13.64 19.32 -15.74
N GLU A 129 14.55 19.10 -16.70
CA GLU A 129 15.74 18.28 -16.51
C GLU A 129 16.72 18.83 -15.48
N THR A 130 16.64 20.12 -15.12
CA THR A 130 17.44 20.66 -14.01
C THR A 130 16.90 20.16 -12.68
N THR A 131 15.59 20.31 -12.46
CA THR A 131 14.89 19.77 -11.29
C THR A 131 15.14 18.27 -11.16
N VAL A 132 14.95 17.48 -12.23
CA VAL A 132 15.23 16.04 -12.19
C VAL A 132 16.68 15.76 -11.76
N ARG A 133 17.67 16.50 -12.29
CA ARG A 133 19.08 16.30 -11.91
C ARG A 133 19.33 16.62 -10.44
N ASP A 134 18.74 17.69 -9.94
CA ASP A 134 18.92 18.13 -8.55
C ASP A 134 18.33 17.09 -7.58
N GLU A 135 17.15 16.56 -7.86
CA GLU A 135 16.54 15.46 -7.10
C GLU A 135 17.45 14.21 -7.09
N LEU A 136 17.96 13.80 -8.27
CA LEU A 136 18.86 12.64 -8.36
C LEU A 136 20.17 12.82 -7.58
N ALA A 137 20.64 14.06 -7.40
CA ALA A 137 21.84 14.34 -6.62
C ALA A 137 21.65 14.05 -5.13
N GLU A 138 20.42 14.16 -4.62
CA GLU A 138 20.04 13.93 -3.23
C GLU A 138 19.79 12.44 -2.91
N LEU A 139 19.91 11.53 -3.88
CA LEU A 139 19.78 10.09 -3.65
C LEU A 139 20.84 9.55 -2.69
N GLN A 140 20.38 8.90 -1.62
CA GLN A 140 21.21 8.33 -0.56
C GLN A 140 21.09 6.80 -0.52
N LEU A 141 22.24 6.11 -0.56
CA LEU A 141 22.28 4.66 -0.40
C LEU A 141 21.98 4.29 1.06
N GLN A 142 20.99 3.43 1.27
CA GLN A 142 20.59 2.94 2.59
C GLN A 142 20.39 1.42 2.60
N TRP A 143 20.51 0.82 3.77
CA TRP A 143 20.10 -0.56 4.04
C TRP A 143 18.75 -0.52 4.75
N VAL A 144 17.79 -1.31 4.25
CA VAL A 144 16.42 -1.33 4.76
C VAL A 144 15.86 -2.73 4.79
N VAL A 145 14.78 -2.92 5.56
CA VAL A 145 13.90 -4.08 5.49
C VAL A 145 12.47 -3.62 5.24
N PHE A 146 11.70 -4.43 4.51
CA PHE A 146 10.27 -4.23 4.32
C PHE A 146 9.51 -5.16 5.25
N GLU A 147 8.64 -4.59 6.09
CA GLU A 147 7.94 -5.34 7.12
C GLU A 147 6.43 -5.11 7.05
N TRP A 148 5.70 -6.22 6.99
CA TRP A 148 4.25 -6.20 7.03
C TRP A 148 3.72 -5.65 8.35
N GLN A 149 2.82 -4.68 8.28
CA GLN A 149 2.13 -4.20 9.46
C GLN A 149 1.02 -5.17 9.91
N PRO A 150 0.65 -5.13 11.20
CA PRO A 150 -0.50 -5.85 11.70
C PRO A 150 -1.77 -5.50 10.92
N GLU A 151 -2.70 -6.45 10.85
CA GLU A 151 -3.99 -6.22 10.20
C GLU A 151 -4.72 -5.01 10.81
N GLY A 152 -5.20 -4.11 9.94
CA GLY A 152 -5.90 -2.90 10.35
C GLY A 152 -4.99 -1.77 10.85
N ALA A 153 -3.68 -1.87 10.65
CA ALA A 153 -2.80 -0.70 10.66
C ALA A 153 -3.18 0.29 9.55
N GLU A 154 -2.67 1.51 9.67
CA GLU A 154 -2.97 2.61 8.73
C GLU A 154 -2.36 2.37 7.34
N CYS A 155 -1.20 1.72 7.29
CA CYS A 155 -0.54 1.27 6.07
C CYS A 155 -0.35 -0.25 6.06
N ASP A 156 -0.12 -0.81 4.87
CA ASP A 156 0.00 -2.26 4.70
C ASP A 156 1.37 -2.78 5.18
N TRP A 157 2.43 -1.98 5.01
CA TRP A 157 3.80 -2.32 5.35
C TRP A 157 4.62 -1.05 5.64
N LEU A 158 5.80 -1.22 6.24
CA LEU A 158 6.79 -0.16 6.46
C LEU A 158 8.14 -0.53 5.84
N MET A 159 8.87 0.49 5.38
CA MET A 159 10.30 0.39 5.10
C MET A 159 11.06 0.90 6.32
N ASN A 160 11.82 0.04 6.97
CA ASN A 160 12.58 0.37 8.17
C ASN A 160 14.07 0.37 7.88
N PRO A 161 14.86 1.33 8.42
CA PRO A 161 16.32 1.26 8.37
C PRO A 161 16.83 -0.04 8.98
N ALA A 162 17.85 -0.63 8.36
CA ALA A 162 18.43 -1.91 8.76
C ALA A 162 19.96 -1.87 8.71
N ALA A 163 20.60 -2.84 9.37
CA ALA A 163 22.02 -3.11 9.18
C ALA A 163 22.25 -3.94 7.91
N ALA A 164 23.47 -3.90 7.37
CA ALA A 164 23.85 -4.64 6.16
C ALA A 164 23.85 -6.17 6.36
N ASP A 165 23.96 -6.63 7.61
CA ASP A 165 23.96 -8.02 8.02
C ASP A 165 22.61 -8.49 8.59
N ASP A 166 21.58 -7.64 8.57
CA ASP A 166 20.22 -8.03 8.95
C ASP A 166 19.63 -9.01 7.92
N ASP A 167 18.94 -10.03 8.42
CA ASP A 167 18.21 -10.98 7.59
C ASP A 167 17.18 -10.25 6.70
N GLU A 168 17.20 -10.55 5.41
CA GLU A 168 16.35 -9.92 4.38
C GLU A 168 16.58 -8.41 4.16
N SER A 169 17.69 -7.86 4.66
CA SER A 169 18.07 -6.48 4.34
C SER A 169 18.38 -6.29 2.85
N LEU A 170 17.97 -5.14 2.31
CA LEU A 170 18.15 -4.75 0.93
C LEU A 170 18.80 -3.37 0.87
N GLN A 171 19.56 -3.14 -0.20
CA GLN A 171 20.06 -1.81 -0.53
C GLN A 171 19.02 -1.06 -1.34
N VAL A 172 18.79 0.20 -0.96
CA VAL A 172 17.94 1.14 -1.69
C VAL A 172 18.70 2.45 -1.91
N TYR A 173 18.37 3.15 -2.98
CA TYR A 173 18.66 4.57 -3.10
C TYR A 173 17.39 5.34 -2.73
N TYR A 174 17.44 6.00 -1.58
CA TYR A 174 16.35 6.77 -1.00
C TYR A 174 16.48 8.25 -1.35
N LEU A 175 15.37 8.87 -1.74
CA LEU A 175 15.22 10.28 -2.02
C LEU A 175 14.25 10.86 -0.98
N PRO A 176 14.72 11.68 -0.02
CA PRO A 176 13.83 12.37 0.90
C PRO A 176 13.05 13.47 0.17
N VAL A 177 11.82 13.74 0.60
CA VAL A 177 11.10 14.95 0.22
C VAL A 177 11.82 16.19 0.79
N ALA A 178 11.92 17.24 -0.01
CA ALA A 178 12.60 18.49 0.34
C ALA A 178 11.79 19.39 1.30
#